data_AF-A0A925DP07-F1
#
_entry.id   AF-A0A925DP07-F1
#
_cell.length_a   1.000
_cell.length_b   1.000
_cell.length_c   1.000
_cell.angle_alpha   90.00
_cell.angle_beta   90.00
_cell.angle_gamma   90.00
#
_symmetry.space_group_name_H-M   'P 1'
#
loop_
_entity.id
_entity.type
_entity.pdbx_description
1 polymer ?
#
loop_
_entity_poly.entity_id
_entity_poly.type
_entity_poly.pdbx_seq_one_letter_code
_entity_poly.pdbx_strand_id
1 'polypeptide(L)'
;MERWQRMHDSLFINDCRTIIRFNAFFDLFAFGAFHVNTVMMCFLSFSGLTALYRAFQKYFPSKKNLLICAVFLAPALLFWSSGILKEGILTFTMGFFIYSFLQIVLEKKYSAGIFAILILSGLLFFVNKVYILFTLFPALFCFVLFTKINFRFKWLGFFVIHIVIIAGGLFFFKKVLNKDLAGEIITKQRDFINVAKGGLYLVRDTVIVRMEYSDKAQLIPTQKKDTVLIREGSKYEYWINEQLYDTLREKNSAKNPTEYFLMYQIEPARSTYYMPHLKPKLSSFLSYAPKAFLNVLLRPWFTEAENLYQKACSAENIFYLLIILFCLILGNYKTANWPLFWLGIFFAVNLFLIIGFTTPIAGALVRYKAPALPFLLMSAFSLVDVEKVKRIPFLKYLVAD
;
A
#
# COMPACT_ATOMS: atom_id res chain seq x y z
N MET A 1 28.63 -3.80 7.60
CA MET A 1 27.45 -3.15 6.98
C MET A 1 26.88 -3.93 5.78
N GLU A 2 27.56 -4.95 5.26
CA GLU A 2 27.14 -5.71 4.06
C GLU A 2 25.95 -6.67 4.28
N ARG A 3 25.70 -7.12 5.51
CA ARG A 3 24.61 -8.09 5.83
C ARG A 3 23.19 -7.53 5.76
N TRP A 4 23.02 -6.25 5.44
CA TRP A 4 21.72 -5.55 5.38
C TRP A 4 21.32 -5.13 3.96
N GLN A 5 22.09 -5.51 2.95
CA GLN A 5 21.70 -5.36 1.55
C GLN A 5 20.93 -6.61 1.14
N ARG A 6 19.83 -6.44 0.40
CA ARG A 6 19.23 -7.59 -0.30
C ARG A 6 20.32 -8.15 -1.23
N MET A 7 20.53 -9.46 -1.19
CA MET A 7 21.48 -10.15 -2.08
C MET A 7 21.09 -10.03 -3.56
N HIS A 8 19.87 -9.58 -3.85
CA HIS A 8 19.35 -9.40 -5.20
C HIS A 8 18.78 -7.99 -5.41
N ASP A 9 19.11 -7.40 -6.56
CA ASP A 9 18.58 -6.12 -7.01
C ASP A 9 17.08 -6.22 -7.28
N SER A 10 16.27 -5.61 -6.42
CA SER A 10 14.85 -5.39 -6.74
C SER A 10 14.72 -4.26 -7.77
N LEU A 11 13.80 -4.42 -8.70
CA LEU A 11 13.55 -3.47 -9.78
C LEU A 11 13.29 -2.03 -9.30
N PHE A 12 12.77 -1.89 -8.08
CA PHE A 12 12.55 -0.61 -7.41
C PHE A 12 13.31 -0.55 -6.08
N ILE A 13 13.74 0.65 -5.71
CA ILE A 13 14.30 0.93 -4.39
C ILE A 13 13.17 0.82 -3.36
N ASN A 14 13.20 -0.23 -2.54
CA ASN A 14 12.35 -0.33 -1.36
C ASN A 14 13.23 -0.35 -0.12
N ASP A 15 13.57 0.84 0.36
CA ASP A 15 14.56 0.98 1.41
C ASP A 15 13.88 0.94 2.80
N CYS A 16 14.04 -0.16 3.55
CA CYS A 16 13.65 -0.19 4.97
C CYS A 16 14.44 0.84 5.79
N ARG A 17 15.59 1.30 5.28
CA ARG A 17 16.45 2.30 5.92
C ARG A 17 15.87 3.70 5.83
N THR A 18 14.84 3.98 5.02
CA THR A 18 14.20 5.31 5.03
C THR A 18 13.71 5.68 6.43
N ILE A 19 13.11 4.74 7.16
CA ILE A 19 12.63 4.97 8.53
C ILE A 19 13.79 5.04 9.53
N ILE A 20 14.85 4.25 9.32
CA ILE A 20 16.05 4.30 10.16
C ILE A 20 16.75 5.65 10.00
N ARG A 21 16.94 6.12 8.77
CA ARG A 21 17.52 7.44 8.46
C ARG A 21 16.65 8.57 8.98
N PHE A 22 15.34 8.45 8.86
CA PHE A 22 14.39 9.41 9.44
C PHE A 22 14.60 9.53 10.96
N ASN A 23 14.57 8.40 11.69
CA ASN A 23 14.79 8.43 13.13
C ASN A 23 16.17 8.97 13.49
N ALA A 24 17.24 8.48 12.83
CA ALA A 24 18.60 8.95 13.10
C ALA A 24 18.77 10.46 12.88
N PHE A 25 18.08 11.03 11.89
CA PHE A 25 18.09 12.48 11.67
C PHE A 25 17.35 13.24 12.76
N PHE A 26 16.15 12.81 13.15
CA PHE A 26 15.37 13.47 14.18
C PHE A 26 15.90 13.23 15.60
N ASP A 27 16.63 12.14 15.82
CA ASP A 27 17.31 11.83 17.09
C ASP A 27 18.36 12.88 17.46
N LEU A 28 18.92 13.60 16.47
CA LEU A 28 19.80 14.76 16.71
C LEU A 28 19.10 15.87 17.50
N PHE A 29 17.78 16.01 17.34
CA PHE A 29 16.95 17.00 18.02
C PHE A 29 16.15 16.41 19.18
N ALA A 30 15.90 15.10 19.15
CA ALA A 30 15.10 14.41 20.15
C ALA A 30 15.89 14.00 21.40
N PHE A 31 17.23 14.05 21.37
CA PHE A 31 18.11 13.64 22.48
C PHE A 31 17.77 12.22 23.01
N GLY A 32 17.41 11.31 22.10
CA GLY A 32 17.02 9.92 22.42
C GLY A 32 15.56 9.72 22.83
N ALA A 33 14.73 10.77 22.88
CA ALA A 33 13.32 10.64 23.21
C ALA A 33 12.45 10.20 22.01
N PHE A 34 12.11 8.92 21.95
CA PHE A 34 11.31 8.32 20.86
C PHE A 34 9.98 9.04 20.57
N HIS A 35 9.32 9.56 21.60
CA HIS A 35 8.06 10.29 21.44
C HIS A 35 8.21 11.59 20.64
N VAL A 36 9.36 12.25 20.68
CA VAL A 36 9.63 13.45 19.89
C VAL A 36 9.62 13.11 18.39
N ASN A 37 10.27 12.01 17.99
CA ASN A 37 10.24 11.55 16.60
C ASN A 37 8.82 11.20 16.13
N THR A 38 7.99 10.68 17.04
CA THR A 38 6.57 10.39 16.77
C THR A 38 5.80 11.69 16.51
N VAL A 39 5.99 12.72 17.35
CA VAL A 39 5.37 14.04 17.14
C VAL A 39 5.83 14.67 15.82
N MET A 40 7.12 14.56 15.47
CA MET A 40 7.63 15.04 14.19
C MET A 40 7.00 14.31 12.99
N MET A 41 6.82 12.99 13.09
CA MET A 41 6.11 12.21 12.07
C MET A 41 4.65 12.67 11.93
N CYS A 42 3.93 12.86 13.05
CA CYS A 42 2.57 13.37 13.05
C CYS A 42 2.47 14.76 12.42
N PHE A 43 3.41 15.65 12.74
CA PHE A 43 3.47 17.00 12.14
C PHE A 43 3.65 16.95 10.63
N LEU A 44 4.60 16.14 10.13
CA LEU A 44 4.80 15.95 8.70
C LEU A 44 3.54 15.37 8.04
N SER A 45 2.97 14.31 8.61
CA SER A 45 1.74 13.71 8.09
C SER A 45 0.60 14.74 8.01
N PHE A 46 0.38 15.50 9.08
CA PHE A 46 -0.65 16.53 9.17
C PHE A 46 -0.44 17.67 8.16
N SER A 47 0.81 18.11 7.95
CA SER A 47 1.12 19.11 6.92
C SER A 47 0.81 18.60 5.50
N GLY A 48 1.02 17.31 5.25
CA GLY A 48 0.59 16.64 4.01
C GLY A 48 -0.92 16.63 3.83
N LEU A 49 -1.67 16.23 4.87
CA LEU A 49 -3.14 16.28 4.86
C LEU A 49 -3.66 17.70 4.62
N THR A 50 -3.00 18.70 5.21
CA THR A 50 -3.33 20.11 5.00
C THR A 50 -3.07 20.56 3.56
N ALA A 51 -1.96 20.14 2.96
CA ALA A 51 -1.69 20.38 1.54
C ALA A 51 -2.72 19.69 0.64
N LEU A 52 -3.12 18.46 0.97
CA LEU A 52 -4.16 17.72 0.26
C LEU A 52 -5.53 18.42 0.33
N TYR A 53 -5.94 18.86 1.53
CA TYR A 53 -7.15 19.64 1.73
C TYR A 53 -7.13 20.91 0.87
N ARG A 54 -6.05 21.69 0.92
CA ARG A 54 -5.88 22.91 0.12
C ARG A 54 -5.93 22.64 -1.38
N ALA A 55 -5.42 21.50 -1.83
CA ALA A 55 -5.44 21.11 -3.24
C ALA A 55 -6.87 20.89 -3.76
N PHE A 56 -7.76 20.34 -2.93
CA PHE A 56 -9.11 19.95 -3.34
C PHE A 56 -10.23 20.88 -2.87
N GLN A 57 -9.99 21.79 -1.93
CA GLN A 57 -11.02 22.68 -1.35
C GLN A 57 -11.89 23.39 -2.39
N LYS A 58 -11.28 23.90 -3.48
CA LYS A 58 -11.99 24.59 -4.58
C LYS A 58 -13.00 23.71 -5.34
N TYR A 59 -12.90 22.38 -5.25
CA TYR A 59 -13.82 21.45 -5.92
C TYR A 59 -15.00 21.02 -5.04
N PHE A 60 -15.06 21.50 -3.80
CA PHE A 60 -16.12 21.22 -2.84
C PHE A 60 -16.83 22.51 -2.37
N PRO A 61 -17.44 23.30 -3.29
CA PRO A 61 -18.26 24.45 -2.89
C PRO A 61 -19.42 23.96 -2.02
N SER A 62 -19.69 24.65 -0.91
CA SER A 62 -20.73 24.30 0.08
C SER A 62 -20.59 22.87 0.66
N LYS A 63 -19.39 22.27 0.56
CA LYS A 63 -19.09 20.88 1.00
C LYS A 63 -17.73 20.77 1.68
N LYS A 64 -17.19 21.89 2.19
CA LYS A 64 -15.84 21.93 2.80
C LYS A 64 -15.73 21.00 3.99
N ASN A 65 -16.78 20.89 4.81
CA ASN A 65 -16.79 20.00 5.98
C ASN A 65 -16.78 18.52 5.58
N LEU A 66 -17.44 18.14 4.48
CA LEU A 66 -17.30 16.79 3.90
C LEU A 66 -15.85 16.52 3.48
N LEU A 67 -15.17 17.50 2.86
CA LEU A 67 -13.75 17.36 2.52
C LEU A 67 -12.87 17.21 3.78
N ILE A 68 -13.17 17.96 4.85
CA ILE A 68 -12.48 17.79 6.15
C ILE A 68 -12.66 16.37 6.67
N CYS A 69 -13.88 15.82 6.63
CA CYS A 69 -14.15 14.44 7.04
C CYS A 69 -13.34 13.45 6.18
N ALA A 70 -13.28 13.64 4.86
CA ALA A 70 -12.54 12.75 3.97
C ALA A 70 -11.03 12.74 4.23
N VAL A 71 -10.45 13.92 4.51
CA VAL A 71 -8.99 14.09 4.61
C VAL A 71 -8.48 13.87 6.02
N PHE A 72 -9.19 14.36 7.04
CA PHE A 72 -8.72 14.38 8.43
C PHE A 72 -9.41 13.37 9.34
N LEU A 73 -10.52 12.76 8.94
CA LEU A 73 -11.28 11.82 9.80
C LEU A 73 -11.31 10.39 9.25
N ALA A 74 -10.50 10.09 8.23
CA ALA A 74 -10.32 8.73 7.72
C ALA A 74 -9.56 7.86 8.75
N PRO A 75 -10.20 6.92 9.45
CA PRO A 75 -9.61 6.28 10.64
C PRO A 75 -8.30 5.52 10.35
N ALA A 76 -8.26 4.70 9.30
CA ALA A 76 -7.06 3.96 8.91
C ALA A 76 -5.93 4.89 8.51
N LEU A 77 -6.23 5.99 7.81
CA LEU A 77 -5.18 6.96 7.44
C LEU A 77 -4.56 7.56 8.69
N LEU A 78 -5.37 8.06 9.63
CA LEU A 78 -4.92 8.62 10.90
C LEU A 78 -4.08 7.63 11.71
N PHE A 79 -4.57 6.38 11.82
CA PHE A 79 -3.89 5.35 12.57
C PHE A 79 -2.52 5.02 11.95
N TRP A 80 -2.46 4.79 10.64
CA TRP A 80 -1.22 4.36 9.98
C TRP A 80 -0.23 5.50 9.74
N SER A 81 -0.70 6.75 9.68
CA SER A 81 0.16 7.91 9.47
C SER A 81 0.68 8.55 10.77
N SER A 82 0.14 8.14 11.94
CA SER A 82 0.60 8.63 13.25
C SER A 82 1.81 7.88 13.80
N GLY A 83 2.01 6.61 13.43
CA GLY A 83 3.19 5.84 13.82
C GLY A 83 4.43 6.22 13.01
N ILE A 84 5.63 5.91 13.53
CA ILE A 84 6.91 6.06 12.82
C ILE A 84 7.03 4.96 11.75
N LEU A 85 6.26 5.14 10.69
CA LEU A 85 6.09 4.22 9.57
C LEU A 85 6.24 4.99 8.26
N LYS A 86 6.41 4.23 7.16
CA LYS A 86 6.51 4.79 5.80
C LYS A 86 5.28 5.60 5.39
N GLU A 87 4.15 5.38 6.05
CA GLU A 87 2.84 5.90 5.75
C GLU A 87 2.71 7.36 6.21
N GLY A 88 3.33 7.77 7.32
CA GLY A 88 3.42 9.18 7.70
C GLY A 88 4.16 10.01 6.65
N ILE A 89 5.33 9.53 6.22
CA ILE A 89 6.12 10.14 5.13
C ILE A 89 5.34 10.13 3.82
N LEU A 90 4.66 9.02 3.48
CA LEU A 90 3.87 8.91 2.27
C LEU A 90 2.74 9.94 2.25
N THR A 91 2.02 10.12 3.35
CA THR A 91 0.92 11.10 3.45
C THR A 91 1.45 12.53 3.27
N PHE A 92 2.60 12.85 3.88
CA PHE A 92 3.32 14.10 3.63
C PHE A 92 3.63 14.29 2.15
N THR A 93 4.33 13.32 1.54
CA THR A 93 4.75 13.37 0.15
C THR A 93 3.56 13.48 -0.81
N MET A 94 2.52 12.68 -0.62
CA MET A 94 1.33 12.66 -1.46
C MET A 94 0.59 14.00 -1.45
N GLY A 95 0.39 14.58 -0.26
CA GLY A 95 -0.28 15.87 -0.12
C GLY A 95 0.45 17.00 -0.85
N PHE A 96 1.75 17.12 -0.62
CA PHE A 96 2.56 18.17 -1.25
C PHE A 96 2.75 17.96 -2.75
N PHE A 97 2.85 16.71 -3.21
CA PHE A 97 2.93 16.38 -4.64
C PHE A 97 1.66 16.81 -5.36
N ILE A 98 0.49 16.42 -4.86
CA ILE A 98 -0.80 16.77 -5.48
C ILE A 98 -1.02 18.28 -5.42
N TYR A 99 -0.76 18.91 -4.27
CA TYR A 99 -0.90 20.35 -4.12
C TYR A 99 -0.05 21.12 -5.14
N SER A 100 1.26 20.84 -5.20
CA SER A 100 2.17 21.54 -6.10
C SER A 100 1.86 21.26 -7.57
N PHE A 101 1.53 20.01 -7.92
CA PHE A 101 1.09 19.64 -9.27
C PHE A 101 -0.17 20.41 -9.70
N LEU A 102 -1.20 20.48 -8.86
CA LEU A 102 -2.44 21.20 -9.20
C LEU A 102 -2.24 22.72 -9.24
N GLN A 103 -1.38 23.29 -8.37
CA GLN A 103 -1.06 24.73 -8.42
C GLN A 103 -0.34 25.09 -9.74
N ILE A 104 0.58 24.26 -10.22
CA ILE A 104 1.29 24.51 -11.47
C ILE A 104 0.36 24.34 -12.68
N VAL A 105 -0.38 23.22 -12.73
CA VAL A 105 -1.05 22.79 -13.97
C VAL A 105 -2.45 23.39 -14.14
N LEU A 106 -3.18 23.61 -13.04
CA LEU A 106 -4.53 24.17 -13.07
C LEU A 106 -4.57 25.63 -12.67
N GLU A 107 -3.86 26.01 -11.60
CA GLU A 107 -3.83 27.40 -11.12
C GLU A 107 -2.79 28.27 -11.83
N LYS A 108 -1.93 27.69 -12.68
CA LYS A 108 -0.85 28.37 -13.40
C LYS A 108 0.07 29.20 -12.50
N LYS A 109 0.30 28.75 -11.26
CA LYS A 109 1.20 29.40 -10.31
C LYS A 109 2.62 28.87 -10.46
N TYR A 110 3.45 29.61 -11.20
CA TYR A 110 4.82 29.23 -11.52
C TYR A 110 5.84 29.85 -10.56
N SER A 111 5.84 29.43 -9.30
CA SER A 111 6.85 29.85 -8.31
C SER A 111 7.95 28.79 -8.18
N ALA A 112 9.22 29.22 -8.10
CA ALA A 112 10.36 28.35 -7.88
C ALA A 112 10.17 27.44 -6.64
N GLY A 113 9.56 27.96 -5.58
CA GLY A 113 9.24 27.17 -4.38
C GLY A 113 8.25 26.04 -4.66
N ILE A 114 7.24 26.27 -5.50
CA ILE A 114 6.25 25.24 -5.86
C ILE A 114 6.90 24.15 -6.73
N PHE A 115 7.78 24.53 -7.66
CA PHE A 115 8.56 23.56 -8.44
C PHE A 115 9.52 22.74 -7.56
N ALA A 116 10.21 23.37 -6.61
CA ALA A 116 11.08 22.68 -5.67
C ALA A 116 10.30 21.66 -4.83
N ILE A 117 9.11 22.04 -4.34
CA ILE A 117 8.21 21.13 -3.61
C ILE A 117 7.78 19.95 -4.50
N LEU A 118 7.42 20.19 -5.76
CA LEU A 118 7.02 19.14 -6.69
C LEU A 118 8.16 18.15 -6.94
N ILE A 119 9.38 18.65 -7.20
CA ILE A 119 10.56 17.82 -7.44
C ILE A 119 10.90 17.02 -6.19
N LEU A 120 10.98 17.67 -5.01
CA LEU A 120 11.32 17.01 -3.76
C LEU A 120 10.30 15.93 -3.39
N SER A 121 9.01 16.22 -3.51
CA SER A 121 7.96 15.23 -3.25
C SER A 121 7.98 14.09 -4.29
N GLY A 122 8.27 14.38 -5.56
CA GLY A 122 8.48 13.34 -6.58
C GLY A 122 9.63 12.39 -6.24
N LEU A 123 10.76 12.93 -5.79
CA LEU A 123 11.92 12.14 -5.36
C LEU A 123 11.61 11.29 -4.11
N LEU A 124 10.90 11.85 -3.13
CA LEU A 124 10.48 11.13 -1.94
C LEU A 124 9.52 9.97 -2.28
N PHE A 125 8.63 10.15 -3.25
CA PHE A 125 7.77 9.06 -3.74
C PHE A 125 8.59 7.89 -4.29
N PHE A 126 9.62 8.21 -5.08
CA PHE A 126 10.49 7.22 -5.71
C PHE A 126 11.22 6.35 -4.66
N VAL A 127 11.70 6.97 -3.57
CA VAL A 127 12.40 6.27 -2.48
C VAL A 127 11.43 5.52 -1.56
N ASN A 128 10.25 6.07 -1.30
CA ASN A 128 9.32 5.50 -0.32
C ASN A 128 8.47 4.37 -0.91
N LYS A 129 7.64 4.69 -1.93
CA LYS A 129 6.65 3.80 -2.54
C LYS A 129 6.29 4.23 -3.96
N VAL A 130 7.20 4.01 -4.90
CA VAL A 130 7.02 4.40 -6.32
C VAL A 130 5.75 3.83 -6.96
N TYR A 131 5.30 2.64 -6.56
CA TYR A 131 4.08 2.03 -7.09
C TYR A 131 2.82 2.87 -6.81
N ILE A 132 2.79 3.63 -5.70
CA ILE A 132 1.66 4.52 -5.38
C ILE A 132 1.66 5.71 -6.33
N LEU A 133 2.83 6.29 -6.62
CA LEU A 133 2.96 7.35 -7.61
C LEU A 133 2.48 6.87 -9.00
N PHE A 134 2.85 5.66 -9.42
CA PHE A 134 2.38 5.10 -10.69
C PHE A 134 0.88 4.83 -10.75
N THR A 135 0.22 4.63 -9.61
CA THR A 135 -1.26 4.51 -9.56
C THR A 135 -1.95 5.87 -9.50
N LEU A 136 -1.35 6.85 -8.81
CA LEU A 136 -1.90 8.18 -8.59
C LEU A 136 -1.74 9.08 -9.81
N PHE A 137 -0.55 9.09 -10.43
CA PHE A 137 -0.21 10.03 -11.48
C PHE A 137 -1.12 9.92 -12.73
N PRO A 138 -1.43 8.71 -13.26
CA PRO A 138 -2.38 8.58 -14.36
C PRO A 138 -3.77 9.10 -14.03
N ALA A 139 -4.25 8.83 -12.81
CA ALA A 139 -5.55 9.31 -12.35
C ALA A 139 -5.56 10.83 -12.21
N LEU A 140 -4.49 11.42 -11.66
CA LEU A 140 -4.32 12.86 -11.50
C LEU A 140 -4.17 13.58 -12.85
N PHE A 141 -3.46 12.97 -13.80
CA PHE A 141 -3.35 13.44 -15.17
C PHE A 141 -4.71 13.47 -15.86
N CYS A 142 -5.48 12.37 -15.77
CA CYS A 142 -6.85 12.31 -16.32
C CYS A 142 -7.77 13.36 -15.67
N PHE A 143 -7.66 13.55 -14.35
CA PHE A 143 -8.40 14.60 -13.64
C PHE A 143 -8.13 15.99 -14.22
N VAL A 144 -6.85 16.34 -14.41
CA VAL A 144 -6.46 17.60 -15.03
C VAL A 144 -6.98 17.71 -16.47
N LEU A 145 -6.85 16.64 -17.26
CA LEU A 145 -7.28 16.63 -18.65
C LEU A 145 -8.79 16.87 -18.78
N PHE A 146 -9.60 16.12 -18.03
CA PHE A 146 -11.06 16.17 -18.11
C PHE A 146 -11.71 17.28 -17.29
N THR A 147 -10.94 18.06 -16.53
CA THR A 147 -11.37 19.37 -16.01
C THR A 147 -11.22 20.47 -17.05
N LYS A 148 -10.31 20.32 -18.03
CA LYS A 148 -10.11 21.28 -19.13
C LYS A 148 -10.90 20.93 -20.39
N ILE A 149 -11.10 19.64 -20.66
CA ILE A 149 -11.77 19.16 -21.87
C ILE A 149 -13.22 18.78 -21.57
N ASN A 150 -14.14 19.28 -22.38
CA ASN A 150 -15.55 18.89 -22.31
C ASN A 150 -15.80 17.59 -23.07
N PHE A 151 -15.37 16.46 -22.50
CA PHE A 151 -15.68 15.13 -23.01
C PHE A 151 -16.89 14.53 -22.27
N ARG A 152 -17.87 13.99 -23.02
CA ARG A 152 -19.09 13.41 -22.44
C ARG A 152 -18.80 12.14 -21.64
N PHE A 153 -17.99 11.23 -22.17
CA PHE A 153 -17.72 9.92 -21.58
C PHE A 153 -16.42 9.90 -20.77
N LYS A 154 -16.32 10.76 -19.75
CA LYS A 154 -15.09 10.91 -18.94
C LYS A 154 -14.58 9.57 -18.39
N TRP A 155 -15.47 8.68 -17.93
CA TRP A 155 -15.11 7.36 -17.43
C TRP A 155 -14.37 6.51 -18.48
N LEU A 156 -14.81 6.55 -19.74
CA LEU A 156 -14.18 5.83 -20.85
C LEU A 156 -12.81 6.45 -21.16
N GLY A 157 -12.72 7.77 -21.11
CA GLY A 157 -11.45 8.48 -21.25
C GLY A 157 -10.42 8.07 -20.19
N PHE A 158 -10.83 8.03 -18.91
CA PHE A 158 -9.99 7.49 -17.85
C PHE A 158 -9.59 6.04 -18.15
N PHE A 159 -10.54 5.17 -18.50
CA PHE A 159 -10.28 3.76 -18.77
C PHE A 159 -9.25 3.55 -19.90
N VAL A 160 -9.43 4.21 -21.04
CA VAL A 160 -8.53 4.11 -22.19
C VAL A 160 -7.13 4.63 -21.84
N ILE A 161 -7.02 5.79 -21.20
CA ILE A 161 -5.72 6.37 -20.83
C ILE A 161 -4.96 5.45 -19.86
N HIS A 162 -5.65 4.86 -18.87
CA HIS A 162 -5.01 3.93 -17.95
C HIS A 162 -4.54 2.65 -18.65
N ILE A 163 -5.34 2.08 -19.55
CA ILE A 163 -4.90 0.92 -20.34
C ILE A 163 -3.67 1.26 -21.17
N VAL A 164 -3.67 2.41 -21.85
CA VAL A 164 -2.53 2.86 -22.67
C VAL A 164 -1.28 3.04 -21.81
N ILE A 165 -1.39 3.68 -20.65
CA ILE A 165 -0.25 3.89 -19.74
C ILE A 165 0.27 2.56 -19.18
N ILE A 166 -0.62 1.65 -18.78
CA ILE A 166 -0.21 0.33 -18.26
C ILE A 166 0.46 -0.49 -19.36
N ALA A 167 -0.15 -0.58 -20.55
CA ALA A 167 0.41 -1.33 -21.68
C ALA A 167 1.74 -0.72 -22.16
N GLY A 168 1.81 0.60 -22.27
CA GLY A 168 3.03 1.33 -22.61
C GLY A 168 4.12 1.15 -21.55
N GLY A 169 3.77 1.16 -20.27
CA GLY A 169 4.68 0.88 -19.17
C GLY A 169 5.23 -0.56 -19.22
N LEU A 170 4.36 -1.56 -19.37
CA LEU A 170 4.77 -2.96 -19.53
C LEU A 170 5.70 -3.15 -20.73
N PHE A 171 5.40 -2.50 -21.86
CA PHE A 171 6.25 -2.51 -23.05
C PHE A 171 7.60 -1.84 -22.79
N PHE A 172 7.61 -0.64 -22.21
CA PHE A 172 8.82 0.12 -21.90
C PHE A 172 9.75 -0.66 -20.97
N PHE A 173 9.25 -1.19 -19.86
CA PHE A 173 10.07 -1.97 -18.93
C PHE A 173 10.64 -3.22 -19.60
N LYS A 174 9.81 -3.95 -20.38
CA LYS A 174 10.26 -5.18 -21.02
C LYS A 174 11.26 -4.95 -22.15
N LYS A 175 11.04 -3.94 -23.00
CA LYS A 175 11.82 -3.71 -24.23
C LYS A 175 12.97 -2.73 -24.07
N VAL A 176 12.80 -1.70 -23.24
CA VAL A 176 13.83 -0.66 -23.03
C VAL A 176 14.71 -1.00 -21.83
N LEU A 177 14.11 -1.47 -20.73
CA LEU A 177 14.85 -1.75 -19.50
C LEU A 177 15.22 -3.24 -19.32
N ASN A 178 14.86 -4.11 -20.28
CA ASN A 178 15.05 -5.57 -20.21
C ASN A 178 14.55 -6.17 -18.88
N LYS A 179 13.44 -5.64 -18.36
CA LYS A 179 12.90 -5.92 -17.04
C LYS A 179 11.43 -6.31 -17.12
N ASP A 180 11.07 -7.45 -16.53
CA ASP A 180 9.68 -7.94 -16.52
C ASP A 180 8.91 -7.44 -15.30
N LEU A 181 8.10 -6.40 -15.49
CA LEU A 181 7.28 -5.83 -14.42
C LEU A 181 6.18 -6.81 -13.94
N ALA A 182 5.62 -7.63 -14.83
CA ALA A 182 4.63 -8.63 -14.43
C ALA A 182 5.29 -9.75 -13.60
N GLY A 183 6.49 -10.17 -14.02
CA GLY A 183 7.37 -11.06 -13.25
C GLY A 183 7.68 -10.52 -11.85
N GLU A 184 8.00 -9.23 -11.72
CA GLU A 184 8.26 -8.62 -10.40
C GLU A 184 7.04 -8.69 -9.48
N ILE A 185 5.82 -8.48 -9.99
CA ILE A 185 4.58 -8.63 -9.18
C ILE A 185 4.42 -10.08 -8.71
N ILE A 186 4.70 -11.07 -9.58
CA ILE A 186 4.64 -12.49 -9.23
C ILE A 186 5.68 -12.83 -8.15
N THR A 187 6.91 -12.34 -8.28
CA THR A 187 7.96 -12.52 -7.29
C THR A 187 7.56 -11.88 -5.96
N LYS A 188 7.06 -10.64 -5.95
CA LYS A 188 6.54 -9.99 -4.74
C LYS A 188 5.41 -10.78 -4.09
N GLN A 189 4.46 -11.29 -4.89
CA GLN A 189 3.40 -12.13 -4.36
C GLN A 189 3.97 -13.36 -3.65
N ARG A 190 4.93 -14.06 -4.27
CA ARG A 190 5.58 -15.22 -3.67
C ARG A 190 6.32 -14.87 -2.39
N ASP A 191 7.07 -13.77 -2.38
CA ASP A 191 7.79 -13.27 -1.21
C ASP A 191 6.82 -13.03 -0.04
N PHE A 192 5.72 -12.31 -0.28
CA PHE A 192 4.72 -12.02 0.74
C PHE A 192 3.97 -13.27 1.23
N ILE A 193 3.68 -14.24 0.35
CA ILE A 193 3.10 -15.53 0.75
C ILE A 193 4.09 -16.29 1.64
N ASN A 194 5.38 -16.30 1.30
CA ASN A 194 6.40 -16.99 2.09
C ASN A 194 6.57 -16.33 3.48
N VAL A 195 6.57 -15.00 3.55
CA VAL A 195 6.58 -14.26 4.81
C VAL A 195 5.33 -14.57 5.64
N ALA A 196 4.15 -14.63 5.00
CA ALA A 196 2.90 -14.95 5.69
C ALA A 196 2.87 -16.38 6.26
N LYS A 197 3.49 -17.35 5.57
CA LYS A 197 3.64 -18.72 6.06
C LYS A 197 4.61 -18.84 7.23
N GLY A 198 5.53 -17.89 7.40
CA GLY A 198 6.62 -17.99 8.38
C GLY A 198 7.55 -19.17 8.10
N GLY A 199 8.16 -19.69 9.17
CA GLY A 199 9.02 -20.87 9.12
C GLY A 199 10.16 -20.82 10.14
N LEU A 200 10.93 -21.92 10.15
CA LEU A 200 12.14 -22.08 10.95
C LEU A 200 13.33 -21.98 9.99
N TYR A 201 14.25 -21.06 10.25
CA TYR A 201 15.41 -20.79 9.40
C TYR A 201 16.68 -21.20 10.13
N LEU A 202 17.37 -22.19 9.58
CA LEU A 202 18.56 -22.80 10.15
C LEU A 202 19.75 -22.56 9.21
N VAL A 203 20.95 -22.40 9.77
CA VAL A 203 22.16 -22.18 8.97
C VAL A 203 23.29 -23.07 9.44
N ARG A 204 24.02 -23.63 8.47
CA ARG A 204 25.26 -24.38 8.68
C ARG A 204 26.23 -24.03 7.55
N ASP A 205 27.33 -23.36 7.88
CA ASP A 205 28.33 -22.88 6.91
C ASP A 205 27.67 -22.09 5.77
N THR A 206 27.63 -22.65 4.56
CA THR A 206 26.99 -22.07 3.37
C THR A 206 25.57 -22.59 3.13
N VAL A 207 25.08 -23.54 3.93
CA VAL A 207 23.76 -24.14 3.75
C VAL A 207 22.73 -23.43 4.62
N ILE A 208 21.65 -22.95 4.01
CA ILE A 208 20.48 -22.40 4.68
C ILE A 208 19.34 -23.40 4.53
N VAL A 209 18.72 -23.79 5.64
CA VAL A 209 17.58 -24.70 5.68
C VAL A 209 16.35 -23.94 6.15
N ARG A 210 15.21 -24.19 5.51
CA ARG A 210 13.89 -23.72 5.94
C ARG A 210 12.97 -24.92 6.18
N MET A 211 12.38 -24.93 7.37
CA MET A 211 11.32 -25.87 7.75
C MET A 211 10.01 -25.13 7.96
N GLU A 212 8.88 -25.84 7.83
CA GLU A 212 7.58 -25.28 8.20
C GLU A 212 7.54 -25.04 9.70
N TYR A 213 6.82 -24.01 10.13
CA TYR A 213 6.74 -23.66 11.56
C TYR A 213 6.11 -24.78 12.39
N SER A 214 5.17 -25.53 11.81
CA SER A 214 4.55 -26.73 12.41
C SER A 214 5.56 -27.82 12.75
N ASP A 215 6.68 -27.89 12.04
CA ASP A 215 7.70 -28.92 12.22
C ASP A 215 8.69 -28.57 13.33
N LYS A 216 8.39 -27.58 14.19
CA LYS A 216 9.24 -27.20 15.33
C LYS A 216 9.57 -28.39 16.24
N ALA A 217 8.64 -29.33 16.39
CA ALA A 217 8.84 -30.55 17.18
C ALA A 217 9.91 -31.50 16.60
N GLN A 218 10.34 -31.29 15.35
CA GLN A 218 11.42 -32.05 14.71
C GLN A 218 12.81 -31.48 15.00
N LEU A 219 12.90 -30.32 15.68
CA LEU A 219 14.16 -29.75 16.13
C LEU A 219 14.51 -30.25 17.52
N ILE A 220 15.72 -30.80 17.67
CA ILE A 220 16.25 -31.27 18.94
C ILE A 220 17.28 -30.23 19.42
N PRO A 221 17.03 -29.52 20.53
CA PRO A 221 17.99 -28.57 21.09
C PRO A 221 19.30 -29.28 21.47
N THR A 222 20.44 -28.64 21.21
CA THR A 222 21.74 -29.14 21.72
C THR A 222 22.17 -28.38 22.97
N GLN A 223 23.29 -28.79 23.57
CA GLN A 223 23.87 -28.07 24.72
C GLN A 223 24.42 -26.67 24.34
N LYS A 224 24.67 -26.42 23.05
CA LYS A 224 25.14 -25.12 22.55
C LYS A 224 23.96 -24.18 22.35
N LYS A 225 24.13 -22.92 22.75
CA LYS A 225 23.11 -21.88 22.60
C LYS A 225 22.69 -21.71 21.13
N ASP A 226 21.38 -21.72 20.89
CA ASP A 226 20.75 -21.53 19.57
C ASP A 226 21.18 -22.57 18.52
N THR A 227 21.72 -23.71 18.92
CA THR A 227 22.07 -24.82 18.03
C THR A 227 21.06 -25.96 18.17
N VAL A 228 20.64 -26.52 17.04
CA VAL A 228 19.64 -27.59 16.96
C VAL A 228 20.09 -28.69 16.00
N LEU A 229 19.61 -29.91 16.25
CA LEU A 229 19.67 -31.03 15.32
C LEU A 229 18.30 -31.19 14.65
N ILE A 230 18.31 -31.55 13.37
CA ILE A 230 17.09 -31.92 12.65
C ILE A 230 16.89 -33.44 12.84
N ARG A 231 15.72 -33.85 13.31
CA ARG A 231 15.37 -35.27 13.48
C ARG A 231 15.47 -36.03 12.15
N GLU A 232 15.94 -37.26 12.18
CA GLU A 232 15.98 -38.15 11.00
C GLU A 232 14.56 -38.30 10.39
N GLY A 233 14.47 -38.31 9.06
CA GLY A 233 13.19 -38.39 8.34
C GLY A 233 12.43 -37.06 8.20
N SER A 234 12.99 -35.95 8.68
CA SER A 234 12.37 -34.63 8.53
C SER A 234 12.47 -34.14 7.08
N LYS A 235 11.42 -33.43 6.63
CA LYS A 235 11.38 -32.78 5.32
C LYS A 235 11.75 -31.32 5.49
N TYR A 236 12.64 -30.82 4.64
CA TYR A 236 12.99 -29.41 4.64
C TYR A 236 13.42 -28.91 3.26
N GLU A 237 13.28 -27.61 3.07
CA GLU A 237 13.80 -26.91 1.90
C GLU A 237 15.18 -26.36 2.26
N TYR A 238 16.13 -26.37 1.33
CA TYR A 238 17.45 -25.78 1.59
C TYR A 238 18.04 -25.10 0.36
N TRP A 239 19.00 -24.21 0.63
CA TRP A 239 19.77 -23.47 -0.35
C TRP A 239 21.24 -23.46 0.04
N ILE A 240 22.10 -23.28 -0.96
CA ILE A 240 23.53 -23.02 -0.75
C ILE A 240 23.73 -21.53 -1.03
N ASN A 241 24.39 -20.81 -0.13
CA ASN A 241 24.49 -19.34 -0.10
C ASN A 241 25.10 -18.76 -1.39
N GLU A 242 25.87 -19.56 -2.14
CA GLU A 242 26.44 -19.20 -3.44
C GLU A 242 25.45 -19.35 -4.62
N GLN A 243 24.36 -20.09 -4.44
CA GLN A 243 23.33 -20.39 -5.45
C GLN A 243 21.92 -20.41 -4.84
N LEU A 244 21.42 -19.27 -4.35
CA LEU A 244 20.07 -19.13 -3.78
C LEU A 244 18.92 -19.29 -4.81
N TYR A 245 19.23 -19.57 -6.07
CA TYR A 245 18.25 -19.63 -7.16
C TYR A 245 17.49 -20.95 -7.24
N ASP A 246 17.98 -22.02 -6.60
CA ASP A 246 17.33 -23.32 -6.62
C ASP A 246 16.84 -23.74 -5.23
N THR A 247 15.56 -24.09 -5.13
CA THR A 247 14.99 -24.63 -3.89
C THR A 247 15.14 -26.14 -3.92
N LEU A 248 16.19 -26.62 -3.27
CA LEU A 248 16.42 -28.05 -3.11
C LEU A 248 15.54 -28.57 -1.97
N ARG A 249 15.02 -29.78 -2.13
CA ARG A 249 14.11 -30.41 -1.17
C ARG A 249 14.73 -31.68 -0.66
N GLU A 250 15.04 -31.70 0.63
CA GLU A 250 15.43 -32.94 1.31
C GLU A 250 14.16 -33.63 1.80
N LYS A 251 13.94 -34.86 1.32
CA LYS A 251 12.80 -35.68 1.74
C LYS A 251 13.16 -36.62 2.88
N ASN A 252 14.47 -36.86 3.09
CA ASN A 252 14.95 -37.75 4.14
C ASN A 252 16.30 -37.27 4.67
N SER A 253 16.28 -36.52 5.77
CA SER A 253 17.50 -36.08 6.45
C SER A 253 18.41 -37.26 6.83
N ALA A 254 19.72 -37.11 6.64
CA ALA A 254 20.70 -38.18 6.80
C ALA A 254 20.71 -38.79 8.22
N LYS A 255 21.05 -40.09 8.30
CA LYS A 255 21.19 -40.89 9.55
C LYS A 255 22.10 -40.28 10.63
N ASN A 256 22.99 -39.36 10.25
CA ASN A 256 23.84 -38.63 11.18
C ASN A 256 23.31 -37.21 11.39
N PRO A 257 22.72 -36.91 12.57
CA PRO A 257 22.14 -35.60 12.83
C PRO A 257 23.24 -34.54 12.82
N THR A 258 23.14 -33.58 11.91
CA THR A 258 24.09 -32.48 11.79
C THR A 258 23.63 -31.28 12.62
N GLU A 259 24.56 -30.57 13.24
CA GLU A 259 24.29 -29.34 13.98
C GLU A 259 23.98 -28.19 13.02
N TYR A 260 22.91 -27.45 13.31
CA TYR A 260 22.55 -26.21 12.64
C TYR A 260 22.34 -25.10 13.67
N PHE A 261 22.70 -23.88 13.31
CA PHE A 261 22.36 -22.69 14.08
C PHE A 261 20.92 -22.24 13.73
N LEU A 262 20.04 -22.15 14.73
CA LEU A 262 18.69 -21.60 14.58
C LEU A 262 18.78 -20.08 14.47
N MET A 263 18.76 -19.59 13.23
CA MET A 263 18.93 -18.17 12.94
C MET A 263 17.67 -17.36 13.23
N TYR A 264 16.51 -17.82 12.75
CA TYR A 264 15.23 -17.16 12.97
C TYR A 264 14.09 -18.16 13.12
N GLN A 265 13.15 -17.84 14.02
CA GLN A 265 11.86 -18.48 14.14
C GLN A 265 10.77 -17.45 13.87
N ILE A 266 9.99 -17.66 12.82
CA ILE A 266 8.92 -16.73 12.41
C ILE A 266 7.59 -17.48 12.45
N GLU A 267 6.68 -17.05 13.33
CA GLU A 267 5.33 -17.61 13.40
C GLU A 267 4.53 -17.28 12.13
N PRO A 268 3.67 -18.20 11.64
CA PRO A 268 2.76 -17.90 10.56
C PRO A 268 1.83 -16.75 10.94
N ALA A 269 1.53 -15.88 9.98
CA ALA A 269 0.62 -14.77 10.18
C ALA A 269 -0.82 -15.30 10.35
N ARG A 270 -1.45 -14.99 11.48
CA ARG A 270 -2.82 -15.43 11.82
C ARG A 270 -3.90 -14.89 10.88
N SER A 271 -3.67 -13.72 10.28
CA SER A 271 -4.62 -13.06 9.35
C SER A 271 -4.34 -13.34 7.87
N THR A 272 -3.71 -14.49 7.58
CA THR A 272 -3.41 -14.90 6.20
C THR A 272 -4.64 -15.45 5.51
N TYR A 273 -4.89 -15.05 4.27
CA TYR A 273 -5.95 -15.63 3.44
C TYR A 273 -5.38 -16.26 2.17
N TYR A 274 -6.10 -17.24 1.63
CA TYR A 274 -5.65 -17.94 0.44
C TYR A 274 -5.62 -17.02 -0.79
N MET A 275 -4.46 -16.96 -1.43
CA MET A 275 -4.21 -16.22 -2.66
C MET A 275 -3.70 -17.20 -3.75
N PRO A 276 -4.37 -17.30 -4.91
CA PRO A 276 -3.88 -18.08 -6.03
C PRO A 276 -2.54 -17.53 -6.54
N HIS A 277 -1.61 -18.44 -6.86
CA HIS A 277 -0.34 -18.07 -7.48
C HIS A 277 -0.56 -17.51 -8.88
N LEU A 278 -0.11 -16.28 -9.12
CA LEU A 278 -0.14 -15.64 -10.42
C LEU A 278 0.85 -16.31 -11.37
N LYS A 279 0.38 -16.56 -12.60
CA LYS A 279 1.22 -17.06 -13.71
C LYS A 279 1.66 -15.89 -14.58
N PRO A 280 2.79 -15.98 -15.30
CA PRO A 280 3.28 -14.93 -16.21
C PRO A 280 2.46 -14.85 -17.50
N LYS A 281 1.14 -14.68 -17.38
CA LYS A 281 0.16 -14.57 -18.47
C LYS A 281 -0.90 -13.54 -18.09
N LEU A 282 -1.25 -12.64 -19.01
CA LEU A 282 -2.27 -11.61 -18.78
C LEU A 282 -3.61 -12.19 -18.31
N SER A 283 -4.03 -13.36 -18.84
CA SER A 283 -5.25 -14.04 -18.42
C SER A 283 -5.26 -14.42 -16.94
N SER A 284 -4.09 -14.70 -16.35
CA SER A 284 -3.97 -14.99 -14.91
C SER A 284 -4.24 -13.75 -14.06
N PHE A 285 -3.78 -12.57 -14.50
CA PHE A 285 -4.02 -11.32 -13.79
C PHE A 285 -5.48 -10.89 -13.91
N LEU A 286 -6.04 -10.94 -15.12
CA LEU A 286 -7.43 -10.53 -15.38
C LEU A 286 -8.45 -11.41 -14.67
N SER A 287 -8.25 -12.73 -14.65
CA SER A 287 -9.16 -13.65 -13.92
C SER A 287 -9.11 -13.43 -12.42
N TYR A 288 -7.96 -13.04 -11.86
CA TYR A 288 -7.82 -12.80 -10.43
C TYR A 288 -8.15 -11.35 -10.01
N ALA A 289 -8.15 -10.39 -10.93
CA ALA A 289 -8.36 -8.96 -10.66
C ALA A 289 -9.62 -8.66 -9.81
N PRO A 290 -10.82 -9.25 -10.09
CA PRO A 290 -12.00 -8.98 -9.27
C PRO A 290 -11.81 -9.43 -7.82
N LYS A 291 -11.26 -10.64 -7.62
CA LYS A 291 -11.02 -11.18 -6.29
C LYS A 291 -9.92 -10.40 -5.56
N ALA A 292 -8.86 -9.99 -6.26
CA ALA A 292 -7.81 -9.13 -5.72
C ALA A 292 -8.38 -7.80 -5.21
N PHE A 293 -9.17 -7.12 -6.05
CA PHE A 293 -9.81 -5.85 -5.68
C PHE A 293 -10.75 -6.00 -4.49
N LEU A 294 -11.66 -6.99 -4.51
CA LEU A 294 -12.62 -7.23 -3.44
C LEU A 294 -11.93 -7.61 -2.13
N ASN A 295 -10.82 -8.36 -2.19
CA ASN A 295 -10.03 -8.67 -1.01
C ASN A 295 -9.50 -7.40 -0.35
N VAL A 296 -8.94 -6.45 -1.10
CA VAL A 296 -8.45 -5.19 -0.51
C VAL A 296 -9.59 -4.32 0.01
N LEU A 297 -10.69 -4.22 -0.75
CA LEU A 297 -11.83 -3.40 -0.37
C LEU A 297 -12.50 -3.91 0.92
N LEU A 298 -12.77 -5.22 1.00
CA LEU A 298 -13.66 -5.80 2.00
C LEU A 298 -12.92 -6.44 3.20
N ARG A 299 -11.69 -6.93 3.04
CA ARG A 299 -10.99 -7.63 4.13
C ARG A 299 -10.37 -6.66 5.15
N PRO A 300 -10.29 -7.06 6.44
CA PRO A 300 -10.81 -8.31 7.01
C PRO A 300 -12.34 -8.33 7.03
N TRP A 301 -12.94 -9.50 6.74
CA TRP A 301 -14.37 -9.67 6.94
C TRP A 301 -14.69 -9.70 8.44
N PHE A 302 -15.88 -9.26 8.83
CA PHE A 302 -16.27 -9.26 10.25
C PHE A 302 -16.19 -10.67 10.88
N THR A 303 -16.49 -11.71 10.10
CA THR A 303 -16.40 -13.13 10.51
C THR A 303 -14.98 -13.67 10.58
N GLU A 304 -14.02 -13.04 9.89
CA GLU A 304 -12.61 -13.42 9.91
C GLU A 304 -11.83 -12.71 11.02
N ALA A 305 -12.44 -11.72 11.67
CA ALA A 305 -11.78 -10.86 12.63
C ALA A 305 -11.62 -11.55 14.00
N GLU A 306 -10.42 -12.03 14.28
CA GLU A 306 -10.12 -12.77 15.52
C GLU A 306 -9.91 -11.85 16.74
N ASN A 307 -9.45 -10.62 16.53
CA ASN A 307 -9.12 -9.67 17.60
C ASN A 307 -9.82 -8.32 17.43
N LEU A 308 -9.84 -7.52 18.50
CA LEU A 308 -10.52 -6.21 18.53
C LEU A 308 -10.03 -5.28 17.42
N TYR A 309 -8.72 -5.31 17.14
CA TYR A 309 -8.12 -4.53 16.06
C TYR A 309 -8.69 -4.90 14.68
N GLN A 310 -8.75 -6.19 14.34
CA GLN A 310 -9.33 -6.66 13.09
C GLN A 310 -10.84 -6.36 13.01
N LYS A 311 -11.56 -6.43 14.13
CA LYS A 311 -12.98 -6.06 14.19
C LYS A 311 -13.17 -4.59 13.89
N ALA A 312 -12.36 -3.70 14.47
CA ALA A 312 -12.37 -2.27 14.17
C ALA A 312 -12.11 -1.99 12.68
N CYS A 313 -11.11 -2.66 12.08
CA CYS A 313 -10.84 -2.54 10.64
C CYS A 313 -12.01 -3.04 9.77
N SER A 314 -12.67 -4.13 10.16
CA SER A 314 -13.84 -4.64 9.44
C SER A 314 -15.04 -3.69 9.54
N ALA A 315 -15.28 -3.10 10.72
CA ALA A 315 -16.30 -2.09 10.93
C ALA A 315 -16.03 -0.82 10.12
N GLU A 316 -14.76 -0.40 10.03
CA GLU A 316 -14.34 0.69 9.17
C GLU A 316 -14.66 0.39 7.69
N ASN A 317 -14.33 -0.80 7.18
CA ASN A 317 -14.66 -1.18 5.80
C ASN A 317 -16.17 -1.07 5.53
N ILE A 318 -16.99 -1.59 6.44
CA ILE A 318 -18.45 -1.50 6.35
C ILE A 318 -18.89 -0.03 6.37
N PHE A 319 -18.32 0.79 7.25
CA PHE A 319 -18.59 2.22 7.31
C PHE A 319 -18.28 2.94 5.98
N TYR A 320 -17.13 2.65 5.34
CA TYR A 320 -16.81 3.20 4.01
C TYR A 320 -17.83 2.76 2.93
N LEU A 321 -18.28 1.50 2.95
CA LEU A 321 -19.28 1.03 1.99
C LEU A 321 -20.63 1.72 2.19
N LEU A 322 -21.06 1.85 3.45
CA LEU A 322 -22.31 2.50 3.81
C LEU A 322 -22.31 3.98 3.44
N ILE A 323 -21.23 4.71 3.73
CA ILE A 323 -21.14 6.13 3.38
C ILE A 323 -21.07 6.35 1.87
N ILE A 324 -20.37 5.48 1.12
CA ILE A 324 -20.35 5.53 -0.34
C ILE A 324 -21.76 5.28 -0.90
N LEU A 325 -22.45 4.23 -0.43
CA LEU A 325 -23.81 3.91 -0.84
C LEU A 325 -24.78 5.05 -0.52
N PHE A 326 -24.68 5.61 0.68
CA PHE A 326 -25.49 6.75 1.11
C PHE A 326 -25.28 7.98 0.22
N CYS A 327 -24.02 8.30 -0.13
CA CYS A 327 -23.71 9.41 -1.04
C CYS A 327 -24.23 9.17 -2.47
N LEU A 328 -24.24 7.92 -2.94
CA LEU A 328 -24.86 7.57 -4.22
C LEU A 328 -26.37 7.84 -4.19
N ILE A 329 -27.07 7.41 -3.14
CA ILE A 329 -28.52 7.65 -2.98
C ILE A 329 -28.83 9.15 -2.94
N LEU A 330 -28.01 9.94 -2.24
CA LEU A 330 -28.16 11.39 -2.14
C LEU A 330 -27.56 12.16 -3.32
N GLY A 331 -27.09 11.47 -4.36
CA GLY A 331 -26.38 12.09 -5.47
C GLY A 331 -27.22 13.07 -6.30
N ASN A 332 -26.56 14.10 -6.83
CA ASN A 332 -27.01 14.90 -7.96
C ASN A 332 -26.07 14.68 -9.15
N TYR A 333 -26.41 13.70 -9.99
CA TYR A 333 -25.57 13.29 -11.11
C TYR A 333 -25.47 14.32 -12.24
N LYS A 334 -26.36 15.33 -12.26
CA LYS A 334 -26.33 16.41 -13.25
C LYS A 334 -25.24 17.44 -12.96
N THR A 335 -25.02 17.76 -11.68
CA THR A 335 -24.03 18.77 -11.24
C THR A 335 -22.76 18.15 -10.64
N ALA A 336 -22.69 16.82 -10.56
CA ALA A 336 -21.55 16.09 -10.04
C ALA A 336 -20.23 16.45 -10.74
N ASN A 337 -19.17 16.60 -9.96
CA ASN A 337 -17.81 16.75 -10.47
C ASN A 337 -17.26 15.38 -10.90
N TRP A 338 -17.63 14.97 -12.11
CA TRP A 338 -17.23 13.68 -12.69
C TRP A 338 -15.72 13.47 -12.79
N PRO A 339 -14.87 14.45 -13.18
CA PRO A 339 -13.42 14.29 -13.12
C PRO A 339 -12.92 13.91 -11.73
N LEU A 340 -13.42 14.57 -10.67
CA LEU A 340 -13.03 14.28 -9.30
C LEU A 340 -13.54 12.92 -8.82
N PHE A 341 -14.78 12.57 -9.20
CA PHE A 341 -15.32 11.23 -8.95
C PHE A 341 -14.40 10.14 -9.52
N TRP A 342 -14.05 10.24 -10.81
CA TRP A 342 -13.21 9.24 -11.47
C TRP A 342 -11.75 9.25 -11.02
N LEU A 343 -11.21 10.40 -10.58
CA LEU A 343 -9.88 10.47 -9.95
C LEU A 343 -9.76 9.47 -8.81
N GLY A 344 -10.66 9.53 -7.82
CA GLY A 344 -10.57 8.66 -6.67
C GLY A 344 -10.90 7.20 -6.97
N ILE A 345 -11.86 6.94 -7.86
CA ILE A 345 -12.20 5.56 -8.28
C ILE A 345 -11.01 4.91 -8.99
N PHE A 346 -10.41 5.54 -9.99
CA PHE A 346 -9.29 4.95 -10.72
C PHE A 346 -8.04 4.83 -9.86
N PHE A 347 -7.74 5.83 -9.02
CA PHE A 347 -6.63 5.72 -8.07
C PHE A 347 -6.82 4.52 -7.13
N ALA A 348 -8.00 4.37 -6.53
CA ALA A 348 -8.29 3.27 -5.62
C ALA A 348 -8.25 1.91 -6.33
N VAL A 349 -8.87 1.78 -7.51
CA VAL A 349 -8.86 0.52 -8.28
C VAL A 349 -7.44 0.09 -8.62
N ASN A 350 -6.61 0.99 -9.18
CA ASN A 350 -5.23 0.66 -9.53
C ASN A 350 -4.41 0.25 -8.30
N LEU A 351 -4.52 1.01 -7.21
CA LEU A 351 -3.79 0.72 -5.98
C LEU A 351 -4.24 -0.61 -5.37
N PHE A 352 -5.56 -0.85 -5.31
CA PHE A 352 -6.13 -2.05 -4.71
C PHE A 352 -5.81 -3.30 -5.54
N LEU A 353 -5.71 -3.19 -6.87
CA LEU A 353 -5.25 -4.30 -7.70
C LEU A 353 -3.79 -4.67 -7.38
N ILE A 354 -2.87 -3.69 -7.34
CA ILE A 354 -1.46 -3.97 -7.01
C ILE A 354 -1.32 -4.61 -5.62
N ILE A 355 -2.04 -4.08 -4.63
CA ILE A 355 -2.03 -4.61 -3.27
C ILE A 355 -2.65 -6.01 -3.24
N GLY A 356 -3.81 -6.21 -3.87
CA GLY A 356 -4.56 -7.46 -3.87
C GLY A 356 -3.88 -8.58 -4.65
N PHE A 357 -2.99 -8.24 -5.60
CA PHE A 357 -2.13 -9.20 -6.29
C PHE A 357 -0.94 -9.68 -5.45
N THR A 358 -0.52 -8.90 -4.46
CA THR A 358 0.77 -9.13 -3.77
C THR A 358 0.61 -9.47 -2.29
N THR A 359 -0.44 -9.02 -1.63
CA THR A 359 -0.50 -8.99 -0.16
C THR A 359 -1.53 -10.00 0.41
N PRO A 360 -1.12 -11.13 0.99
CA PRO A 360 -2.00 -12.18 1.51
C PRO A 360 -2.36 -12.02 2.99
N ILE A 361 -1.94 -10.91 3.64
CA ILE A 361 -2.13 -10.67 5.08
C ILE A 361 -3.15 -9.55 5.26
N ALA A 362 -4.27 -9.82 5.93
CA ALA A 362 -5.35 -8.83 6.08
C ALA A 362 -4.91 -7.56 6.83
N GLY A 363 -4.08 -7.68 7.87
CA GLY A 363 -3.54 -6.50 8.56
C GLY A 363 -2.71 -5.58 7.66
N ALA A 364 -1.92 -6.16 6.74
CA ALA A 364 -1.16 -5.39 5.77
C ALA A 364 -2.06 -4.73 4.71
N LEU A 365 -3.17 -5.38 4.32
CA LEU A 365 -4.15 -4.79 3.41
C LEU A 365 -4.72 -3.46 3.93
N VAL A 366 -5.13 -3.44 5.21
CA VAL A 366 -5.70 -2.24 5.85
C VAL A 366 -4.70 -1.08 5.81
N ARG A 367 -3.41 -1.36 6.09
CA ARG A 367 -2.34 -0.37 6.01
C ARG A 367 -2.13 0.16 4.61
N TYR A 368 -1.95 -0.75 3.64
CA TYR A 368 -1.53 -0.37 2.30
C TYR A 368 -2.64 0.34 1.50
N LYS A 369 -3.92 0.10 1.83
CA LYS A 369 -5.04 0.77 1.18
C LYS A 369 -5.36 2.16 1.75
N ALA A 370 -4.92 2.46 2.97
CA ALA A 370 -5.21 3.70 3.69
C ALA A 370 -5.02 4.99 2.86
N PRO A 371 -3.97 5.13 2.02
CA PRO A 371 -3.77 6.35 1.22
C PRO A 371 -4.87 6.63 0.18
N ALA A 372 -5.60 5.60 -0.28
CA ALA A 372 -6.68 5.78 -1.25
C ALA A 372 -8.05 6.05 -0.62
N LEU A 373 -8.21 5.80 0.69
CA LEU A 373 -9.50 5.97 1.37
C LEU A 373 -10.03 7.41 1.35
N PRO A 374 -9.20 8.46 1.56
CA PRO A 374 -9.66 9.84 1.39
C PRO A 374 -10.18 10.13 0.00
N PHE A 375 -9.58 9.52 -1.03
CA PHE A 375 -9.98 9.72 -2.41
C PHE A 375 -11.30 9.03 -2.73
N LEU A 376 -11.56 7.84 -2.16
CA LEU A 376 -12.88 7.20 -2.26
C LEU A 376 -13.97 8.04 -1.61
N LEU A 377 -13.71 8.64 -0.44
CA LEU A 377 -14.64 9.56 0.21
C LEU A 377 -14.83 10.84 -0.60
N MET A 378 -13.75 11.44 -1.11
CA MET A 378 -13.83 12.59 -2.02
C MET A 378 -14.66 12.28 -3.26
N SER A 379 -14.48 11.09 -3.86
CA SER A 379 -15.31 10.64 -4.97
C SER A 379 -16.79 10.58 -4.57
N ALA A 380 -17.13 9.91 -3.47
CA ALA A 380 -18.51 9.83 -2.99
C ALA A 380 -19.12 11.22 -2.69
N PHE A 381 -18.40 12.06 -1.95
CA PHE A 381 -18.86 13.41 -1.58
C PHE A 381 -18.98 14.37 -2.78
N SER A 382 -18.22 14.15 -3.85
CA SER A 382 -18.35 14.94 -5.09
C SER A 382 -19.73 14.77 -5.76
N LEU A 383 -20.43 13.65 -5.50
CA LEU A 383 -21.75 13.37 -6.05
C LEU A 383 -22.90 13.99 -5.24
N VAL A 384 -22.71 14.21 -3.95
CA VAL A 384 -23.78 14.55 -2.99
C VAL A 384 -24.55 15.80 -3.39
N ASP A 385 -25.89 15.74 -3.32
CA ASP A 385 -26.76 16.92 -3.46
C ASP A 385 -26.82 17.70 -2.14
N VAL A 386 -26.35 18.95 -2.16
CA VAL A 386 -26.33 19.83 -0.98
C VAL A 386 -27.74 20.05 -0.44
N GLU A 387 -28.73 20.23 -1.31
CA GLU A 387 -30.09 20.54 -0.90
C GLU A 387 -30.78 19.33 -0.27
N LYS A 388 -30.48 18.11 -0.75
CA LYS A 388 -30.96 16.89 -0.08
C LYS A 388 -30.34 16.71 1.30
N VAL A 389 -29.04 16.98 1.44
CA VAL A 389 -28.35 16.86 2.74
C VAL A 389 -28.83 17.90 3.74
N LYS A 390 -29.09 19.15 3.31
CA LYS A 390 -29.64 20.21 4.19
C LYS A 390 -30.99 19.83 4.81
N ARG A 391 -31.79 18.99 4.15
CA ARG A 391 -33.08 18.49 4.68
C ARG A 391 -32.91 17.50 5.83
N ILE A 392 -31.71 16.95 6.03
CA ILE A 392 -31.41 15.99 7.10
C ILE A 392 -30.86 16.78 8.31
N PRO A 393 -31.60 16.87 9.44
CA PRO A 393 -31.29 17.82 10.52
C PRO A 393 -29.87 17.72 11.09
N PHE A 394 -29.32 16.51 11.20
CA PHE A 394 -27.99 16.26 11.75
C PHE A 394 -26.85 16.40 10.72
N LEU A 395 -27.14 16.36 9.42
CA LEU A 395 -26.11 16.46 8.36
C LEU A 395 -26.01 17.86 7.75
N LYS A 396 -26.96 18.75 8.00
CA LYS A 396 -26.94 20.12 7.44
C LYS A 396 -25.64 20.88 7.71
N TYR A 397 -25.00 20.63 8.86
CA TYR A 397 -23.72 21.24 9.24
C TYR A 397 -22.53 20.77 8.39
N LEU A 398 -22.65 19.64 7.68
CA LEU A 398 -21.61 19.13 6.79
C LEU A 398 -21.57 19.85 5.43
N VAL A 399 -22.64 20.58 5.09
CA VAL A 399 -22.82 21.22 3.78
C VAL A 399 -23.15 22.72 3.88
N ALA A 400 -22.67 23.36 4.94
CA ALA A 400 -22.75 24.80 5.13
C ALA A 400 -21.61 25.53 4.37
N ASP A 401 -21.84 26.80 4.02
CA ASP A 401 -20.92 27.63 3.23
C ASP A 401 -19.71 28.16 4.01
#